data_AF-A0AAW1HVS8-F1
#
_entry.id   AF-A0AAW1HVS8-F1
#
_cell.length_a   1.000
_cell.length_b   1.000
_cell.length_c   1.000
_cell.angle_alpha   90.00
_cell.angle_beta   90.00
_cell.angle_gamma   90.00
#
_symmetry.space_group_name_H-M   'P 1'
#
loop_
_entity.id
_entity.type
_entity.pdbx_description
1 polymer ?
#
loop_
_entity_poly.entity_id
_entity_poly.type
_entity_poly.pdbx_seq_one_letter_code
_entity_poly.pdbx_strand_id
1 'polypeptide(L)'
;MIYFESKIDIPHHIKNTIKTLLSTITDKDLTIQVRKRTNKRSLDANRYYWTLITKIAEINGISNARQHNLLLRRYGQIEIIDSQLMRIPIPDTEAAEIKVLESEEYHIKPTSQVIEGKDGITYRNYIMLRGSSTYNAKEMARLITLPDMRKSIHGTRTSSNLWQWQAQKRHKG
;
A
#
# COMPACT_ATOMS: atom_id res chain seq x y z
N MET A 1 -16.55 38.01 -0.57
CA MET A 1 -17.63 37.40 0.22
C MET A 1 -17.25 35.95 0.50
N ILE A 2 -17.04 35.58 1.76
CA ILE A 2 -16.58 34.22 2.12
C ILE A 2 -17.80 33.31 2.23
N TYR A 3 -17.92 32.35 1.30
CA TYR A 3 -18.97 31.36 1.29
C TYR A 3 -18.52 30.11 2.05
N PHE A 4 -19.39 29.58 2.90
CA PHE A 4 -19.15 28.37 3.69
C PHE A 4 -20.19 27.31 3.32
N GLU A 5 -19.77 26.30 2.56
CA GLU A 5 -20.56 25.08 2.37
C GLU A 5 -20.08 24.02 3.36
N SER A 6 -20.98 23.57 4.23
CA SER A 6 -20.73 22.47 5.17
C SER A 6 -21.86 21.46 5.07
N LYS A 7 -21.51 20.17 5.02
CA LYS A 7 -22.46 19.05 5.09
C LYS A 7 -22.91 18.72 6.53
N ILE A 8 -22.43 19.48 7.51
CA ILE A 8 -22.70 19.30 8.94
C ILE A 8 -23.10 20.67 9.50
N ASP A 9 -24.06 20.70 10.43
CA ASP A 9 -24.40 21.93 11.14
C ASP A 9 -23.24 22.36 12.04
N ILE A 10 -22.68 23.54 11.75
CA ILE A 10 -21.56 24.13 12.49
C ILE A 10 -22.12 25.23 13.39
N PRO A 11 -21.84 25.21 14.71
CA PRO A 11 -22.28 26.26 15.62
C PRO A 11 -21.85 27.66 15.16
N HIS A 12 -22.74 28.64 15.34
CA HIS A 12 -22.55 30.00 14.84
C HIS A 12 -21.24 30.67 15.31
N HIS A 13 -20.84 30.41 16.56
CA HIS A 13 -19.59 30.95 17.11
C HIS A 13 -18.35 30.46 16.34
N ILE A 14 -18.33 29.20 15.89
CA ILE A 14 -17.22 28.65 15.10
C ILE A 14 -17.20 29.26 13.69
N LYS A 15 -18.37 29.45 13.06
CA LYS A 15 -18.46 30.12 11.74
C LYS A 15 -17.88 31.54 11.82
N ASN A 16 -18.19 32.28 12.86
CA ASN A 16 -17.69 33.65 13.06
C ASN A 16 -16.18 33.67 13.31
N THR A 17 -15.66 32.80 14.18
CA THR A 17 -14.22 32.71 14.42
C THR A 17 -13.44 32.40 13.13
N ILE A 18 -13.92 31.45 12.32
CA ILE A 18 -13.26 31.10 11.05
C ILE A 18 -13.32 32.29 10.10
N LYS A 19 -14.47 32.96 9.96
CA LYS A 19 -14.62 34.13 9.08
C LYS A 19 -13.66 35.27 9.47
N THR A 20 -13.54 35.58 10.75
CA THR A 20 -12.61 36.59 11.27
C THR A 20 -11.16 36.23 11.01
N LEU A 21 -10.79 34.96 11.21
CA LEU A 21 -9.43 34.48 10.96
C LEU A 21 -9.07 34.53 9.47
N LEU A 22 -10.03 34.35 8.58
CA LEU A 22 -9.80 34.39 7.13
C LEU A 22 -9.70 35.82 6.59
N SER A 23 -10.45 36.75 7.17
CA SER A 23 -10.33 38.18 6.83
C SER A 23 -8.97 38.78 7.22
N THR A 24 -8.23 38.17 8.16
CA THR A 24 -6.91 38.66 8.57
C THR A 24 -5.75 38.10 7.76
N ILE A 25 -5.95 37.08 6.91
CA ILE A 25 -4.84 36.31 6.33
C ILE A 25 -4.49 36.72 4.89
N THR A 26 -5.38 37.28 4.04
CA THR A 26 -5.00 37.86 2.72
C THR A 26 -6.19 38.37 1.88
N ASP A 27 -5.94 39.31 0.94
CA ASP A 27 -6.84 39.78 -0.15
C ASP A 27 -7.00 38.78 -1.34
N LYS A 28 -6.52 37.54 -1.21
CA LYS A 28 -6.56 36.52 -2.28
C LYS A 28 -7.65 35.47 -2.05
N ASP A 29 -8.08 34.83 -3.13
CA ASP A 29 -9.01 33.69 -3.08
C ASP A 29 -8.37 32.49 -2.35
N LEU A 30 -8.98 32.08 -1.24
CA LEU A 30 -8.54 30.96 -0.41
C LEU A 30 -9.54 29.79 -0.53
N THR A 31 -9.00 28.60 -0.80
CA THR A 31 -9.78 27.34 -0.71
C THR A 31 -9.45 26.62 0.59
N ILE A 32 -10.46 26.38 1.43
CA ILE A 32 -10.29 25.73 2.74
C ILE A 32 -11.19 24.51 2.80
N GLN A 33 -10.60 23.38 3.17
CA GLN A 33 -11.32 22.13 3.29
C GLN A 33 -11.24 21.60 4.72
N VAL A 34 -12.37 21.63 5.43
CA VAL A 34 -12.50 21.04 6.76
C VAL A 34 -12.94 19.59 6.60
N ARG A 35 -12.11 18.64 7.06
CA ARG A 35 -12.40 17.20 7.05
C ARG A 35 -12.36 16.64 8.46
N LYS A 36 -13.20 15.65 8.76
CA LYS A 36 -13.13 14.88 10.01
C LYS A 36 -11.71 14.30 10.16
N ARG A 37 -11.05 14.55 11.30
CA ARG A 37 -9.75 13.94 11.61
C ARG A 37 -9.94 12.43 11.79
N THR A 38 -9.72 11.69 10.73
CA THR A 38 -9.48 10.24 10.80
C THR A 38 -8.03 10.03 11.25
N ASN A 39 -7.75 9.01 12.05
CA ASN A 39 -6.39 8.56 12.37
C ASN A 39 -5.71 7.96 11.11
N LYS A 40 -5.54 8.78 10.07
CA LYS A 40 -4.60 8.48 8.99
C LYS A 40 -3.21 8.37 9.61
N ARG A 41 -2.40 7.45 9.09
CA ARG A 41 -0.99 7.31 9.45
C ARG A 41 -0.29 8.68 9.48
N SER A 42 0.66 8.88 10.38
CA SER A 42 1.52 10.07 10.32
C SER A 42 2.25 10.09 8.97
N LEU A 43 2.46 11.29 8.42
CA LEU A 43 3.32 11.48 7.23
C LEU A 43 4.69 10.84 7.44
N ASP A 44 5.15 10.84 8.68
CA ASP A 44 6.39 10.21 9.12
C ASP A 44 6.37 8.68 8.94
N ALA A 45 5.29 7.98 9.34
CA ALA A 45 5.18 6.53 9.16
C ALA A 45 5.17 6.10 7.69
N ASN A 46 4.57 6.91 6.79
CA ASN A 46 4.64 6.64 5.35
C ASN A 46 6.06 6.82 4.81
N ARG A 47 6.73 7.91 5.18
CA ARG A 47 8.11 8.16 4.78
C ARG A 47 9.03 7.05 5.25
N TYR A 48 8.92 6.70 6.54
CA TYR A 48 9.66 5.60 7.15
C TYR A 48 9.44 4.28 6.41
N TYR A 49 8.19 3.96 6.08
CA TYR A 49 7.87 2.79 5.28
C TYR A 49 8.59 2.75 3.94
N TRP A 50 8.52 3.82 3.15
CA TRP A 50 9.21 3.88 1.86
C TRP A 50 10.73 3.82 2.00
N THR A 51 11.30 4.42 3.05
CA THR A 51 12.73 4.25 3.37
C THR A 51 13.09 2.79 3.61
N LEU A 52 12.23 2.03 4.31
CA LEU A 52 12.45 0.60 4.50
C LEU A 52 12.30 -0.18 3.20
N ILE A 53 11.30 0.15 2.37
CA ILE A 53 11.11 -0.46 1.04
C ILE A 53 12.39 -0.31 0.21
N THR A 54 12.94 0.90 0.10
CA THR A 54 14.16 1.14 -0.67
C THR A 54 15.32 0.27 -0.20
N LYS A 55 15.60 0.24 1.11
CA LYS A 55 16.69 -0.57 1.66
C LYS A 55 16.51 -2.07 1.38
N ILE A 56 15.28 -2.58 1.46
CA ILE A 56 14.99 -4.00 1.24
C ILE A 56 15.05 -4.34 -0.25
N ALA A 57 14.53 -3.45 -1.10
CA ALA A 57 14.56 -3.58 -2.54
C ALA A 57 16.01 -3.64 -3.06
N GLU A 58 16.88 -2.77 -2.54
CA GLU A 58 18.33 -2.78 -2.81
C GLU A 58 18.98 -4.12 -2.42
N ILE A 59 18.72 -4.63 -1.20
CA ILE A 59 19.25 -5.92 -0.75
C ILE A 59 18.78 -7.07 -1.65
N ASN A 60 17.52 -7.02 -2.09
CA ASN A 60 16.91 -8.07 -2.90
C ASN A 60 17.19 -7.92 -4.41
N GLY A 61 17.80 -6.81 -4.85
CA GLY A 61 18.05 -6.53 -6.27
C GLY A 61 16.77 -6.37 -7.11
N ILE A 62 15.70 -5.81 -6.53
CA ILE A 62 14.41 -5.59 -7.21
C ILE A 62 13.96 -4.14 -7.09
N SER A 63 12.93 -3.75 -7.83
CA SER A 63 12.36 -2.40 -7.75
C SER A 63 11.61 -2.17 -6.43
N ASN A 64 11.44 -0.89 -6.08
CA ASN A 64 10.60 -0.49 -4.96
C ASN A 64 9.14 -0.90 -5.16
N ALA A 65 8.62 -0.78 -6.38
CA ALA A 65 7.26 -1.19 -6.73
C ALA A 65 7.05 -2.69 -6.48
N ARG A 66 7.99 -3.53 -6.94
CA ARG A 66 7.96 -4.97 -6.71
C ARG A 66 8.04 -5.32 -5.24
N GLN A 67 8.96 -4.71 -4.51
CA GLN A 67 9.10 -4.95 -3.07
C GLN A 67 7.83 -4.49 -2.30
N HIS A 68 7.22 -3.39 -2.72
CA HIS A 68 5.95 -2.90 -2.19
C HIS A 68 4.81 -3.92 -2.41
N ASN A 69 4.64 -4.37 -3.66
CA ASN A 69 3.60 -5.32 -4.04
C ASN A 69 3.76 -6.68 -3.37
N LEU A 70 4.99 -7.17 -3.20
CA LEU A 70 5.25 -8.40 -2.45
C LEU A 70 4.78 -8.30 -0.99
N LEU A 71 5.00 -7.16 -0.34
CA LEU A 71 4.53 -6.94 1.03
C LEU A 71 3.01 -6.80 1.09
N LEU A 72 2.39 -6.10 0.14
CA LEU A 72 0.93 -6.02 0.06
C LEU A 72 0.30 -7.40 -0.16
N ARG A 73 0.88 -8.26 -0.98
CA ARG A 73 0.35 -9.63 -1.19
C ARG A 73 0.39 -10.49 0.07
N ARG A 74 1.40 -10.28 0.93
CA ARG A 74 1.52 -11.02 2.19
C ARG A 74 0.67 -10.45 3.31
N TYR A 75 0.61 -9.12 3.42
CA TYR A 75 0.13 -8.45 4.63
C TYR A 75 -0.81 -7.27 4.37
N GLY A 76 -1.09 -6.99 3.10
CA GLY A 76 -1.99 -5.94 2.69
C GLY A 76 -3.45 -6.25 3.00
N GLN A 77 -4.30 -5.27 2.75
CA GLN A 77 -5.74 -5.37 2.92
C GLN A 77 -6.38 -5.64 1.57
N ILE A 78 -7.38 -6.52 1.53
CA ILE A 78 -8.18 -6.76 0.33
C ILE A 78 -9.00 -5.52 0.04
N GLU A 79 -9.08 -5.13 -1.24
CA GLU A 79 -10.00 -4.10 -1.71
C GLU A 79 -11.38 -4.74 -1.92
N ILE A 80 -12.40 -4.13 -1.31
CA ILE A 80 -13.80 -4.54 -1.44
C ILE A 80 -14.55 -3.35 -2.03
N ILE A 81 -15.10 -3.53 -3.23
CA ILE A 81 -15.86 -2.51 -3.95
C ILE A 81 -17.32 -2.96 -3.95
N ASP A 82 -18.25 -2.12 -3.49
CA ASP A 82 -19.68 -2.43 -3.41
C ASP A 82 -19.98 -3.78 -2.73
N SER A 83 -19.27 -4.08 -1.64
CA SER A 83 -19.35 -5.34 -0.89
C SER A 83 -18.94 -6.60 -1.68
N GLN A 84 -18.29 -6.42 -2.83
CA GLN A 84 -17.81 -7.50 -3.69
C GLN A 84 -16.28 -7.55 -3.76
N LEU A 85 -15.77 -8.78 -3.84
CA LEU A 85 -14.36 -9.07 -4.08
C LEU A 85 -14.08 -8.99 -5.58
N MET A 86 -13.26 -8.02 -5.98
CA MET A 86 -12.85 -7.91 -7.38
C MET A 86 -11.84 -9.01 -7.73
N ARG A 87 -12.20 -9.84 -8.72
CA ARG A 87 -11.33 -10.86 -9.31
C ARG A 87 -10.96 -10.47 -10.73
N ILE A 88 -9.67 -10.57 -11.04
CA ILE A 88 -9.11 -10.20 -12.34
C ILE A 88 -8.36 -11.43 -12.89
N PRO A 89 -8.80 -12.02 -14.01
CA PRO A 89 -8.04 -13.07 -14.67
C PRO A 89 -6.83 -12.46 -15.39
N ILE A 90 -5.64 -12.97 -15.08
CA ILE A 90 -4.37 -12.57 -15.71
C ILE A 90 -3.75 -13.83 -16.34
N PRO A 91 -3.17 -13.77 -17.55
CA PRO A 91 -2.47 -14.91 -18.13
C PRO A 91 -1.48 -15.52 -17.14
N ASP A 92 -1.53 -16.84 -16.93
CA ASP A 92 -0.69 -17.55 -15.95
C ASP A 92 0.72 -17.78 -16.53
N THR A 93 1.42 -16.67 -16.75
CA THR A 93 2.76 -16.63 -17.32
C THR A 93 3.68 -15.79 -16.46
N GLU A 94 4.98 -16.09 -16.48
CA GLU A 94 5.98 -15.34 -15.72
C GLU A 94 6.04 -13.86 -16.13
N ALA A 95 5.92 -13.57 -17.43
CA ALA A 95 5.92 -12.19 -17.94
C ALA A 95 4.75 -11.37 -17.39
N ALA A 96 3.55 -11.96 -17.32
CA ALA A 96 2.38 -11.30 -16.74
C ALA A 96 2.54 -11.09 -15.23
N GLU A 97 3.07 -12.09 -14.51
CA GLU A 97 3.35 -11.98 -13.08
C GLU A 97 4.38 -10.88 -12.76
N ILE A 98 5.44 -10.77 -13.57
CA ILE A 98 6.43 -9.68 -13.45
C ILE A 98 5.74 -8.33 -13.67
N LYS A 99 4.97 -8.19 -14.76
CA LYS A 99 4.25 -6.93 -15.04
C LYS A 99 3.32 -6.51 -13.91
N VAL A 100 2.61 -7.47 -13.32
CA VAL A 100 1.75 -7.24 -12.16
C VAL A 100 2.55 -6.79 -10.95
N LEU A 101 3.67 -7.45 -10.66
CA LEU A 101 4.53 -7.12 -9.53
C LEU A 101 5.19 -5.74 -9.67
N GLU A 102 5.50 -5.31 -10.88
CA GLU A 102 6.13 -4.01 -11.16
C GLU A 102 5.10 -2.85 -11.24
N SER A 103 3.79 -3.13 -11.20
CA SER A 103 2.76 -2.10 -11.31
C SER A 103 2.71 -1.18 -10.09
N GLU A 104 2.68 0.14 -10.34
CA GLU A 104 2.41 1.16 -9.31
C GLU A 104 0.94 1.61 -9.29
N GLU A 105 0.18 1.32 -10.35
CA GLU A 105 -1.19 1.79 -10.54
C GLU A 105 -2.21 0.92 -9.82
N TYR A 106 -1.91 -0.37 -9.67
CA TYR A 106 -2.80 -1.35 -9.06
C TYR A 106 -2.00 -2.37 -8.25
N HIS A 107 -2.66 -2.94 -7.24
CA HIS A 107 -2.07 -3.93 -6.37
C HIS A 107 -2.97 -5.16 -6.36
N ILE A 108 -2.44 -6.29 -6.82
CA ILE A 108 -3.23 -7.52 -6.92
C ILE A 108 -2.45 -8.73 -6.40
N LYS A 109 -3.16 -9.71 -5.87
CA LYS A 109 -2.61 -10.95 -5.32
C LYS A 109 -3.13 -12.17 -6.07
N PRO A 110 -2.26 -13.10 -6.50
CA PRO A 110 -2.70 -14.32 -7.15
C PRO A 110 -3.48 -15.21 -6.18
N THR A 111 -4.46 -15.93 -6.72
CA THR A 111 -5.17 -17.01 -6.02
C THR A 111 -4.69 -18.37 -6.53
N SER A 112 -5.13 -19.44 -5.86
CA SER A 112 -4.93 -20.81 -6.33
C SER A 112 -5.83 -21.17 -7.52
N GLN A 113 -6.81 -20.32 -7.85
CA GLN A 113 -7.75 -20.60 -8.93
C GLN A 113 -7.12 -20.26 -10.28
N VAL A 114 -7.04 -21.28 -11.11
CA VAL A 114 -6.58 -21.23 -12.49
C VAL A 114 -7.72 -21.74 -13.37
N ILE A 115 -7.94 -21.09 -14.51
CA ILE A 115 -9.01 -21.36 -15.45
C ILE A 115 -8.45 -21.40 -16.87
N GLU A 116 -8.89 -22.37 -17.66
CA GLU A 116 -8.54 -22.44 -19.08
C GLU A 116 -9.43 -21.47 -19.87
N GLY A 117 -8.79 -20.59 -20.63
CA GLY A 117 -9.45 -19.70 -21.58
C GLY A 117 -9.87 -20.43 -22.85
N LYS A 118 -10.94 -19.94 -23.49
CA LYS A 118 -11.41 -20.46 -24.78
C LYS A 118 -10.44 -20.20 -25.95
N ASP A 119 -9.46 -19.34 -25.71
CA ASP A 119 -8.35 -18.99 -26.60
C ASP A 119 -7.12 -19.89 -26.42
N GLY A 120 -7.20 -20.92 -25.56
CA GLY A 120 -6.09 -21.82 -25.25
C GLY A 120 -5.06 -21.23 -24.29
N ILE A 121 -5.32 -20.05 -23.72
CA ILE A 121 -4.47 -19.43 -22.69
C ILE A 121 -5.00 -19.79 -21.31
N THR A 122 -4.10 -20.20 -20.43
CA THR A 122 -4.42 -20.42 -19.02
C THR A 122 -4.39 -19.10 -18.26
N TYR A 123 -5.41 -18.81 -17.46
CA TYR A 123 -5.51 -17.60 -16.65
C TYR A 123 -5.53 -17.94 -15.16
N ARG A 124 -4.81 -17.16 -14.37
CA ARG A 124 -4.88 -17.18 -12.92
C ARG A 124 -5.74 -16.03 -12.43
N ASN A 125 -6.65 -16.30 -11.50
CA ASN A 125 -7.45 -15.25 -10.88
C ASN A 125 -6.62 -14.53 -9.82
N TYR A 126 -6.64 -13.20 -9.88
CA TYR A 126 -6.06 -12.32 -8.88
C TYR A 126 -7.16 -11.59 -8.12
N ILE A 127 -6.90 -11.23 -6.87
CA ILE A 127 -7.76 -10.35 -6.07
C ILE A 127 -7.13 -8.98 -5.90
N MET A 128 -7.96 -7.93 -5.89
CA MET A 128 -7.52 -6.56 -5.69
C MET A 128 -7.13 -6.30 -4.22
N LEU A 129 -6.05 -5.56 -4.02
CA LEU A 129 -5.55 -5.11 -2.73
C LEU A 129 -5.65 -3.59 -2.66
N ARG A 130 -5.90 -3.09 -1.44
CA ARG A 130 -5.84 -1.66 -1.13
C ARG A 130 -4.40 -1.15 -1.24
N GLY A 131 -4.23 0.01 -1.86
CA GLY A 131 -2.98 0.76 -1.80
C GLY A 131 -2.66 1.23 -0.38
N SER A 132 -1.39 1.16 0.01
CA SER A 132 -0.93 1.58 1.35
C SER A 132 -1.20 3.06 1.64
N SER A 133 -1.41 3.88 0.60
CA SER A 133 -1.85 5.26 0.68
C SER A 133 -3.18 5.44 1.42
N THR A 134 -4.05 4.42 1.41
CA THR A 134 -5.36 4.43 2.05
C THR A 134 -5.34 3.92 3.49
N TYR A 135 -4.20 3.44 3.99
CA TYR A 135 -4.16 2.74 5.28
C TYR A 135 -4.32 3.68 6.48
N ASN A 136 -5.03 3.20 7.49
CA ASN A 136 -5.04 3.81 8.82
C ASN A 136 -3.75 3.47 9.59
N ALA A 137 -3.53 4.12 10.74
CA ALA A 137 -2.31 3.93 11.53
C ALA A 137 -2.06 2.47 11.96
N LYS A 138 -3.12 1.71 12.28
CA LYS A 138 -3.01 0.30 12.71
C LYS A 138 -2.63 -0.62 11.56
N GLU A 139 -3.26 -0.44 10.40
CA GLU A 139 -2.93 -1.17 9.16
C GLU A 139 -1.49 -0.88 8.74
N MET A 140 -1.06 0.39 8.83
CA MET A 140 0.30 0.80 8.52
C MET A 140 1.33 0.21 9.50
N ALA A 141 1.06 0.30 10.80
CA ALA A 141 1.93 -0.28 11.82
C ALA A 141 2.09 -1.79 11.60
N ARG A 142 1.01 -2.50 11.26
CA ARG A 142 1.11 -3.91 10.87
C ARG A 142 2.01 -4.09 9.65
N LEU A 143 1.81 -3.31 8.58
CA LEU A 143 2.63 -3.41 7.37
C LEU A 143 4.13 -3.16 7.63
N ILE A 144 4.47 -2.27 8.58
CA ILE A 144 5.85 -1.93 8.96
C ILE A 144 6.47 -2.94 9.95
N THR A 145 5.70 -3.45 10.92
CA THR A 145 6.23 -4.21 12.07
C THR A 145 6.71 -5.62 11.71
N LEU A 146 6.58 -6.03 10.44
CA LEU A 146 6.63 -7.44 10.09
C LEU A 146 8.03 -8.04 10.04
N PRO A 147 8.15 -9.36 10.29
CA PRO A 147 9.43 -10.06 10.37
C PRO A 147 10.32 -9.87 9.15
N ASP A 148 9.76 -9.73 7.94
CA ASP A 148 10.55 -9.53 6.72
C ASP A 148 11.23 -8.15 6.70
N MET A 149 10.59 -7.11 7.26
CA MET A 149 11.23 -5.81 7.47
C MET A 149 12.26 -5.84 8.60
N ARG A 150 12.01 -6.60 9.67
CA ARG A 150 13.00 -6.72 10.77
C ARG A 150 14.21 -7.55 10.37
N LYS A 151 14.02 -8.67 9.68
CA LYS A 151 15.08 -9.62 9.28
C LYS A 151 16.01 -9.02 8.23
N SER A 152 15.51 -8.22 7.30
CA SER A 152 16.37 -7.50 6.34
C SER A 152 17.22 -6.43 7.02
N ILE A 153 16.68 -5.71 8.02
CA ILE A 153 17.42 -4.70 8.80
C ILE A 153 18.46 -5.35 9.72
N HIS A 154 18.17 -6.51 10.32
CA HIS A 154 19.09 -7.19 11.25
C HIS A 154 20.03 -8.20 10.55
N GLY A 155 19.69 -8.63 9.33
CA GLY A 155 20.47 -9.56 8.53
C GLY A 155 21.74 -8.96 7.92
N THR A 156 21.86 -7.62 7.88
CA THR A 156 23.08 -6.91 7.50
C THR A 156 24.21 -7.04 8.52
N ARG A 157 24.00 -7.69 9.67
CA ARG A 157 25.06 -8.05 10.62
C ARG A 157 25.56 -9.49 10.52
N THR A 158 24.95 -10.35 9.71
CA THR A 158 25.40 -11.75 9.55
C THR A 158 25.16 -12.24 8.13
N SER A 159 25.95 -11.72 7.19
CA SER A 159 26.14 -12.25 5.83
C SER A 159 26.91 -13.58 5.83
N SER A 160 26.50 -14.54 6.67
CA SER A 160 27.11 -15.89 6.74
C SER A 160 26.10 -17.04 6.53
N ASN A 161 24.81 -16.85 6.82
CA ASN A 161 23.90 -18.01 6.98
C ASN A 161 22.87 -18.24 5.85
N LEU A 162 22.84 -17.42 4.78
CA LEU A 162 21.91 -17.64 3.65
C LEU A 162 22.37 -18.79 2.72
N TRP A 163 23.69 -19.02 2.60
CA TRP A 163 24.23 -20.15 1.85
C TRP A 163 24.02 -21.49 2.56
N GLN A 164 23.94 -21.52 3.89
CA GLN A 164 23.76 -22.75 4.67
C GLN A 164 22.33 -23.30 4.58
N TRP A 165 21.30 -22.44 4.45
CA TRP A 165 19.91 -22.89 4.34
C TRP A 165 19.58 -23.50 2.97
N GLN A 166 20.17 -22.97 1.89
CA GLN A 166 20.00 -23.53 0.54
C GLN A 166 20.81 -24.84 0.35
N ALA A 167 21.96 -24.99 1.02
CA ALA A 167 22.76 -26.22 0.99
C ALA A 167 22.07 -27.40 1.71
N GLN A 168 21.40 -27.16 2.84
CA GLN A 168 20.71 -28.22 3.59
C GLN A 168 19.49 -28.80 2.88
N LYS A 169 18.88 -28.06 1.94
CA LYS A 169 17.73 -28.57 1.16
C LYS A 169 18.11 -29.43 -0.04
N ARG A 170 19.37 -29.43 -0.49
CA ARG A 170 19.83 -30.27 -1.62
C ARG A 170 20.27 -31.68 -1.20
N HIS A 171 20.42 -31.95 0.11
CA HIS A 171 20.84 -33.25 0.63
C HIS A 171 19.71 -34.11 1.23
N LYS A 172 18.45 -33.70 1.08
CA LYS A 172 17.27 -34.50 1.49
C LYS A 172 16.25 -34.66 0.34
N GLY A 173 16.76 -34.95 -0.84
CA GLY A 173 16.00 -35.44 -2.00
C GLY A 173 16.69 -36.68 -2.53
#